data_AF-A0A1Q8KXM2-F1
#
_entry.id   AF-A0A1Q8KXM2-F1
#
_cell.length_a   1.000
_cell.length_b   1.000
_cell.length_c   1.000
_cell.angle_alpha   90.00
_cell.angle_beta   90.00
_cell.angle_gamma   90.00
#
_symmetry.space_group_name_H-M   'P 1'
#
loop_
_entity.id
_entity.type
_entity.pdbx_description
1 polymer ?
#
loop_
_entity_poly.entity_id
_entity_poly.type
_entity_poly.pdbx_seq_one_letter_code
_entity_poly.pdbx_strand_id
1 'polypeptide(L)'
;MDPQLLTALISAGAALVGAIVGALATTLTARAQHIRSIRAESRKNERTRECAAAEACRVKIGRFADLTVLERDRKGEHEDQFAARQNECLQLDKELRVEELHLPDEARKRVATARELLMNASDLVVNGHFYASVSAIRTAVEEHIAEVSVAVIRETEVPARPDRFRQACVALNKHYELLNEIYAEDLHDYEEAERKWLAANPEAVEPASAAEPKLAGLRRKIAKKVSPDK
;
A
#
# COMPACT_ATOMS: atom_id res chain seq x y z
N MET A 1 9.30 -28.19 -77.89
CA MET A 1 8.86 -28.07 -76.49
C MET A 1 7.61 -27.20 -76.50
N ASP A 2 6.47 -27.68 -76.01
CA ASP A 2 5.17 -27.02 -76.22
C ASP A 2 5.00 -25.83 -75.26
N PRO A 3 4.83 -24.59 -75.75
CA PRO A 3 4.72 -23.39 -74.90
C PRO A 3 3.53 -23.46 -73.93
N GLN A 4 2.45 -24.17 -74.26
CA GLN A 4 1.31 -24.37 -73.35
C GLN A 4 1.68 -25.20 -72.11
N LEU A 5 2.56 -26.19 -72.27
CA LEU A 5 3.04 -27.05 -71.18
C LEU A 5 4.00 -26.31 -70.25
N LEU A 6 4.84 -25.43 -70.80
CA LEU A 6 5.73 -24.54 -70.04
C LEU A 6 4.96 -23.53 -69.20
N THR A 7 3.89 -22.97 -69.77
CA THR A 7 3.06 -21.97 -69.07
C THR A 7 2.25 -22.62 -67.94
N ALA A 8 1.76 -23.85 -68.15
CA ALA A 8 1.06 -24.65 -67.13
C ALA A 8 1.98 -25.05 -65.96
N LEU A 9 3.25 -25.37 -66.23
CA LEU A 9 4.24 -25.67 -65.18
C LEU A 9 4.60 -24.43 -64.36
N ILE A 10 4.73 -23.26 -64.99
CA ILE A 10 5.02 -21.99 -64.30
C ILE A 10 3.83 -21.56 -63.44
N SER A 11 2.60 -21.70 -63.93
CA SER A 11 1.39 -21.34 -63.18
C SER A 11 1.11 -22.31 -62.02
N ALA A 12 1.34 -23.61 -62.21
CA ALA A 12 1.28 -24.59 -61.12
C ALA A 12 2.36 -24.34 -60.05
N GLY A 13 3.58 -23.99 -60.47
CA GLY A 13 4.66 -23.59 -59.55
C GLY A 13 4.33 -22.32 -58.77
N ALA A 14 3.77 -21.30 -59.42
CA ALA A 14 3.35 -20.07 -58.76
C ALA A 14 2.19 -20.29 -57.78
N ALA A 15 1.22 -21.14 -58.12
CA ALA A 15 0.11 -21.49 -57.24
C ALA A 15 0.59 -22.27 -56.00
N LEU A 16 1.53 -23.21 -56.16
CA LEU A 16 2.11 -23.95 -55.05
C LEU A 16 2.92 -23.04 -54.11
N VAL A 17 3.74 -22.15 -54.66
CA VAL A 17 4.50 -21.16 -53.87
C VAL A 17 3.57 -20.19 -53.14
N GLY A 18 2.51 -19.72 -53.82
CA GLY A 18 1.49 -18.87 -53.20
C GLY A 18 0.76 -19.54 -52.05
N ALA A 19 0.41 -20.83 -52.19
CA ALA A 19 -0.21 -21.62 -51.12
C ALA A 19 0.72 -21.82 -49.92
N ILE A 20 2.00 -22.12 -50.15
CA ILE A 20 3.00 -22.29 -49.09
C ILE A 20 3.23 -20.96 -48.34
N VAL A 21 3.41 -19.85 -49.07
CA VAL A 21 3.61 -18.53 -48.44
C VAL A 21 2.33 -18.08 -47.71
N GLY A 22 1.15 -18.35 -48.25
CA GLY A 22 -0.13 -18.08 -47.59
C GLY A 22 -0.32 -18.89 -46.29
N ALA A 23 0.07 -20.17 -46.30
CA ALA A 23 0.08 -21.03 -45.11
C ALA A 23 1.09 -20.55 -44.05
N LEU A 24 2.27 -20.08 -44.47
CA LEU A 24 3.30 -19.53 -43.59
C LEU A 24 2.86 -18.19 -42.99
N ALA A 25 2.28 -17.30 -43.79
CA ALA A 25 1.76 -16.01 -43.35
C ALA A 25 0.64 -16.21 -42.32
N THR A 26 -0.29 -17.14 -42.55
CA THR A 26 -1.36 -17.45 -41.61
C THR A 26 -0.82 -18.01 -40.29
N THR A 27 0.16 -18.93 -40.31
CA THR A 27 0.79 -19.43 -39.07
C THR A 27 1.56 -18.35 -38.31
N LEU A 28 2.26 -17.45 -39.00
CA LEU A 28 2.94 -16.31 -38.37
C LEU A 28 1.94 -15.33 -37.74
N THR A 29 0.82 -15.05 -38.40
CA THR A 29 -0.24 -14.21 -37.82
C THR A 29 -0.90 -14.87 -36.60
N ALA A 30 -1.16 -16.18 -36.65
CA ALA A 30 -1.71 -16.93 -35.53
C ALA A 30 -0.77 -16.92 -34.32
N ARG A 31 0.54 -17.10 -34.55
CA ARG A 31 1.57 -17.02 -33.50
C ARG A 31 1.69 -15.61 -32.93
N ALA A 32 1.61 -14.57 -33.76
CA ALA A 32 1.63 -13.18 -33.31
C ALA A 32 0.40 -12.84 -32.46
N GLN A 33 -0.79 -13.31 -32.85
CA GLN A 33 -2.02 -13.16 -32.06
C GLN A 33 -1.93 -13.92 -30.73
N HIS A 34 -1.37 -15.13 -30.73
CA HIS A 34 -1.14 -15.93 -29.53
C HIS A 34 -0.14 -15.27 -28.56
N ILE A 35 0.95 -14.67 -29.06
CA ILE A 35 1.88 -13.91 -28.20
C ILE A 35 1.18 -12.67 -27.61
N ARG A 36 0.35 -11.98 -28.39
CA ARG A 36 -0.43 -10.84 -27.89
C ARG A 36 -1.44 -11.26 -26.83
N SER A 37 -2.13 -12.40 -27.00
CA SER A 37 -3.08 -12.91 -26.00
C SER A 37 -2.37 -13.33 -24.72
N ILE A 38 -1.22 -14.02 -24.80
CA ILE A 38 -0.42 -14.36 -23.62
C ILE A 38 0.03 -13.09 -22.87
N ARG A 39 0.50 -12.06 -23.58
CA ARG A 39 0.91 -10.80 -22.96
C ARG A 39 -0.28 -10.07 -22.31
N ALA A 40 -1.45 -10.09 -22.95
CA ALA A 40 -2.66 -9.52 -22.38
C ALA A 40 -3.09 -10.25 -21.10
N GLU A 41 -3.06 -11.58 -21.11
CA GLU A 41 -3.40 -12.41 -19.94
C GLU A 41 -2.38 -12.24 -18.81
N SER A 42 -1.08 -12.18 -19.14
CA SER A 42 -0.02 -11.90 -18.17
C SER A 42 -0.23 -10.56 -17.48
N ARG A 43 -0.53 -9.50 -18.25
CA ARG A 43 -0.81 -8.16 -17.69
C ARG A 43 -2.04 -8.19 -16.79
N LYS A 44 -3.10 -8.89 -17.19
CA LYS A 44 -4.33 -9.04 -16.39
C LYS A 44 -4.06 -9.79 -15.07
N ASN A 45 -3.23 -10.82 -15.10
CA ASN A 45 -2.85 -11.59 -13.91
C ASN A 45 -1.97 -10.77 -12.96
N GLU A 46 -0.97 -10.08 -13.49
CA GLU A 46 -0.14 -9.14 -12.74
C GLU A 46 -1.01 -8.08 -12.06
N ARG A 47 -1.96 -7.50 -12.81
CA ARG A 47 -2.91 -6.52 -12.31
C ARG A 47 -3.78 -7.03 -11.17
N THR A 48 -4.26 -8.27 -11.31
CA THR A 48 -5.09 -8.91 -10.28
C THR A 48 -4.30 -9.10 -8.99
N ARG A 49 -3.02 -9.49 -9.11
CA ARG A 49 -2.09 -9.60 -7.97
C ARG A 49 -1.82 -8.25 -7.32
N GLU A 50 -1.61 -7.19 -8.10
CA GLU A 50 -1.41 -5.83 -7.58
C GLU A 50 -2.62 -5.33 -6.79
N CYS A 51 -3.84 -5.52 -7.33
CA CYS A 51 -5.07 -5.12 -6.65
C CYS A 51 -5.26 -5.89 -5.33
N ALA A 52 -5.03 -7.21 -5.35
CA ALA A 52 -5.10 -8.05 -4.15
C ALA A 52 -4.04 -7.65 -3.12
N ALA A 53 -2.81 -7.37 -3.57
CA ALA A 53 -1.73 -6.91 -2.71
C ALA A 53 -2.03 -5.52 -2.10
N ALA A 54 -2.63 -4.60 -2.86
CA ALA A 54 -2.99 -3.26 -2.38
C ALA A 54 -4.05 -3.30 -1.29
N GLU A 55 -5.02 -4.20 -1.41
CA GLU A 55 -6.00 -4.43 -0.36
C GLU A 55 -5.39 -5.12 0.86
N ALA A 56 -4.59 -6.18 0.66
CA ALA A 56 -3.91 -6.87 1.74
C ALA A 56 -3.01 -5.92 2.54
N CYS A 57 -2.23 -5.07 1.86
CA CYS A 57 -1.41 -4.04 2.51
C CYS A 57 -2.24 -3.09 3.36
N ARG A 58 -3.39 -2.62 2.84
CA ARG A 58 -4.28 -1.73 3.61
C ARG A 58 -4.81 -2.41 4.87
N VAL A 59 -5.24 -3.67 4.76
CA VAL A 59 -5.75 -4.43 5.90
C VAL A 59 -4.66 -4.60 6.96
N LYS A 60 -3.45 -5.00 6.54
CA LYS A 60 -2.30 -5.16 7.44
C LYS A 60 -1.87 -3.84 8.10
N ILE A 61 -1.81 -2.74 7.34
CA ILE A 61 -1.53 -1.41 7.89
C ILE A 61 -2.60 -0.99 8.89
N GLY A 62 -3.89 -1.20 8.58
CA GLY A 62 -4.98 -0.91 9.53
C GLY A 62 -4.85 -1.72 10.82
N ARG A 63 -4.52 -3.02 10.70
CA ARG A 63 -4.27 -3.87 11.87
C ARG A 63 -3.07 -3.40 12.68
N PHE A 64 -1.99 -3.01 12.02
CA PHE A 64 -0.80 -2.49 12.67
C PHE A 64 -1.11 -1.16 13.40
N ALA A 65 -1.83 -0.27 12.73
CA ALA A 65 -2.37 0.96 13.30
C ALA A 65 -3.21 0.71 14.57
N ASP A 66 -4.11 -0.27 14.55
CA ASP A 66 -4.93 -0.66 15.70
C ASP A 66 -4.08 -1.16 16.88
N LEU A 67 -3.01 -1.92 16.60
CA LEU A 67 -2.11 -2.48 17.61
C LEU A 67 -1.13 -1.45 18.21
N THR A 68 -0.88 -0.34 17.50
CA THR A 68 0.04 0.74 17.90
C THR A 68 -0.52 1.58 19.06
N VAL A 69 -1.84 1.71 19.15
CA VAL A 69 -2.48 2.44 20.26
C VAL A 69 -2.59 1.51 21.47
N LEU A 70 -1.66 1.67 22.40
CA LEU A 70 -1.78 1.08 23.72
C LEU A 70 -2.73 1.96 24.54
N GLU A 71 -3.95 1.50 24.82
CA GLU A 71 -4.61 1.93 26.06
C GLU A 71 -3.85 1.25 27.20
N ARG A 72 -2.70 1.80 27.62
CA ARG A 72 -1.97 1.34 28.82
C ARG A 72 -2.88 1.34 30.07
N ASP A 73 -4.01 2.05 29.98
CA ASP A 73 -5.01 2.28 31.02
C ASP A 73 -6.22 1.34 31.06
N ARG A 74 -6.30 0.29 30.23
CA ARG A 74 -7.21 -0.80 30.59
C ARG A 74 -6.60 -1.57 31.75
N LYS A 75 -6.83 -1.06 32.97
CA LYS A 75 -6.64 -1.76 34.26
C LYS A 75 -7.01 -3.23 34.08
N GLY A 76 -6.00 -4.09 33.88
CA GLY A 76 -6.21 -5.53 33.66
C GLY A 76 -5.64 -6.15 32.38
N GLU A 77 -4.92 -5.43 31.50
CA GLU A 77 -4.12 -6.14 30.48
C GLU A 77 -2.96 -6.87 31.14
N HIS A 78 -3.00 -8.21 31.08
CA HIS A 78 -1.92 -9.08 31.52
C HIS A 78 -0.68 -8.89 30.61
N GLU A 79 0.53 -8.95 31.18
CA GLU A 79 1.81 -8.80 30.45
C GLU A 79 1.89 -9.70 29.19
N ASP A 80 1.30 -10.89 29.24
CA ASP A 80 1.24 -11.83 28.11
C ASP A 80 0.49 -11.28 26.89
N GLN A 81 -0.58 -10.49 27.11
CA GLN A 81 -1.36 -9.90 26.02
C GLN A 81 -0.58 -8.76 25.35
N PHE A 82 0.19 -8.01 26.14
CA PHE A 82 1.07 -6.96 25.63
C PHE A 82 2.19 -7.56 24.76
N ALA A 83 2.87 -8.60 25.25
CA ALA A 83 3.91 -9.30 24.50
C ALA A 83 3.38 -9.93 23.20
N ALA A 84 2.19 -10.55 23.24
CA ALA A 84 1.56 -11.12 22.04
C ALA A 84 1.28 -10.06 20.96
N ARG A 85 0.81 -8.87 21.36
CA ARG A 85 0.56 -7.77 20.43
C ARG A 85 1.84 -7.17 19.85
N GLN A 86 2.88 -6.98 20.67
CA GLN A 86 4.17 -6.54 20.17
C GLN A 86 4.75 -7.51 19.13
N ASN A 87 4.64 -8.81 19.40
CA ASN A 87 5.04 -9.84 18.44
C ASN A 87 4.20 -9.78 17.15
N GLU A 88 2.91 -9.48 17.25
CA GLU A 88 2.04 -9.27 16.08
C GLU A 88 2.47 -8.03 15.27
N CYS A 89 2.81 -6.90 15.91
CA CYS A 89 3.37 -5.72 15.25
C CYS A 89 4.68 -6.04 14.50
N LEU A 90 5.59 -6.76 15.15
CA LEU A 90 6.86 -7.17 14.54
C LEU A 90 6.66 -8.12 13.36
N GLN A 91 5.65 -8.99 13.42
CA GLN A 91 5.28 -9.86 12.32
C GLN A 91 4.70 -9.06 11.15
N LEU A 92 3.80 -8.10 11.43
CA LEU A 92 3.23 -7.22 10.42
C LEU A 92 4.29 -6.32 9.76
N ASP A 93 5.28 -5.82 10.51
CA ASP A 93 6.42 -5.08 9.95
C ASP A 93 7.16 -5.92 8.92
N LYS A 94 7.49 -7.18 9.25
CA LYS A 94 8.16 -8.11 8.32
C LYS A 94 7.35 -8.31 7.05
N GLU A 95 6.05 -8.57 7.19
CA GLU A 95 5.14 -8.80 6.06
C GLU A 95 4.85 -7.56 5.20
N LEU A 96 5.22 -6.36 5.67
CA LEU A 96 5.05 -5.08 4.98
C LEU A 96 6.38 -4.54 4.43
N ARG A 97 7.43 -5.37 4.36
CA ARG A 97 8.72 -5.00 3.75
C ARG A 97 8.62 -4.86 2.24
N VAL A 98 9.30 -3.86 1.71
CA VAL A 98 9.08 -3.29 0.37
C VAL A 98 9.38 -4.32 -0.73
N GLU A 99 10.35 -5.17 -0.48
CA GLU A 99 10.83 -6.22 -1.39
C GLU A 99 9.80 -7.33 -1.59
N GLU A 100 8.88 -7.50 -0.64
CA GLU A 100 7.89 -8.59 -0.63
C GLU A 100 6.54 -8.16 -1.22
N LEU A 101 6.32 -6.85 -1.42
CA LEU A 101 5.04 -6.31 -1.87
C LEU A 101 4.92 -6.35 -3.39
N HIS A 102 3.88 -7.04 -3.87
CA HIS A 102 3.50 -7.02 -5.29
C HIS A 102 2.70 -5.76 -5.61
N LEU A 103 3.38 -4.61 -5.56
CA LEU A 103 2.79 -3.29 -5.78
C LEU A 103 3.65 -2.45 -6.75
N PRO A 104 3.05 -1.47 -7.43
CA PRO A 104 3.81 -0.46 -8.18
C PRO A 104 4.81 0.29 -7.29
N ASP A 105 5.92 0.73 -7.87
CA ASP A 105 7.05 1.35 -7.14
C ASP A 105 6.64 2.50 -6.23
N GLU A 106 5.78 3.40 -6.70
CA GLU A 106 5.35 4.55 -5.89
C GLU A 106 4.48 4.08 -4.71
N ALA A 107 3.56 3.14 -4.93
CA ALA A 107 2.74 2.57 -3.86
C ALA A 107 3.60 1.83 -2.83
N ARG A 108 4.62 1.08 -3.28
CA ARG A 108 5.60 0.42 -2.42
C ARG A 108 6.32 1.40 -1.50
N LYS A 109 6.82 2.52 -2.05
CA LYS A 109 7.46 3.58 -1.24
C LYS A 109 6.51 4.17 -0.21
N ARG A 110 5.24 4.40 -0.59
CA ARG A 110 4.22 4.92 0.34
C ARG A 110 3.92 3.95 1.48
N VAL A 111 3.78 2.66 1.19
CA VAL A 111 3.61 1.62 2.21
C VAL A 111 4.83 1.55 3.13
N ALA A 112 6.04 1.67 2.59
CA ALA A 112 7.27 1.70 3.37
C ALA A 112 7.28 2.85 4.39
N THR A 113 6.98 4.07 3.93
CA THR A 113 6.94 5.25 4.80
C THR A 113 5.84 5.13 5.86
N ALA A 114 4.66 4.63 5.50
CA ALA A 114 3.58 4.38 6.44
C ALA A 114 3.97 3.36 7.54
N ARG A 115 4.63 2.27 7.14
CA ARG A 115 5.14 1.24 8.06
C ARG A 115 6.15 1.83 9.04
N GLU A 116 7.11 2.59 8.54
CA GLU A 116 8.14 3.23 9.37
C GLU A 116 7.53 4.21 10.39
N LEU A 117 6.56 5.02 9.96
CA LEU A 117 5.83 5.91 10.88
C LEU A 117 5.10 5.16 11.98
N LEU A 118 4.45 4.03 11.66
CA LEU A 118 3.76 3.21 12.66
C LEU A 118 4.73 2.51 13.62
N MET A 119 5.86 1.99 13.12
CA MET A 119 6.91 1.42 13.96
C MET A 119 7.45 2.44 14.97
N ASN A 120 7.78 3.63 14.49
CA ASN A 120 8.30 4.72 15.32
C ASN A 120 7.24 5.24 16.30
N ALA A 121 5.98 5.36 15.85
CA ALA A 121 4.89 5.71 16.75
C ALA A 121 4.69 4.64 17.83
N SER A 122 4.77 3.35 17.48
CA SER A 122 4.67 2.24 18.44
C SER A 122 5.79 2.28 19.47
N ASP A 123 7.00 2.62 19.07
CA ASP A 123 8.14 2.77 19.98
C ASP A 123 7.89 3.88 21.03
N LEU A 124 7.37 5.04 20.61
CA LEU A 124 6.99 6.11 21.55
C LEU A 124 5.96 5.64 22.60
N VAL A 125 4.94 4.88 22.17
CA VAL A 125 3.90 4.39 23.07
C VAL A 125 4.42 3.30 24.03
N VAL A 126 5.29 2.41 23.56
CA VAL A 126 5.91 1.37 24.40
C VAL A 126 6.75 1.99 25.51
N ASN A 127 7.44 3.10 25.22
CA ASN A 127 8.18 3.87 26.21
C ASN A 127 7.27 4.73 27.11
N GLY A 128 5.97 4.78 26.86
CA GLY A 128 4.97 5.45 27.70
C GLY A 128 4.71 6.90 27.35
N HIS A 129 4.99 7.31 26.11
CA HIS A 129 4.94 8.71 25.70
C HIS A 129 3.93 8.97 24.56
N PHE A 130 3.35 10.16 24.57
CA PHE A 130 2.69 10.80 23.41
C PHE A 130 1.45 10.09 22.84
N TYR A 131 0.61 9.48 23.69
CA TYR A 131 -0.56 8.69 23.28
C TYR A 131 -1.54 9.44 22.34
N ALA A 132 -1.84 10.70 22.64
CA ALA A 132 -2.80 11.48 21.85
C ALA A 132 -2.26 11.76 20.44
N SER A 133 -0.96 12.05 20.35
CA SER A 133 -0.28 12.37 19.11
C SER A 133 -0.07 11.12 18.24
N VAL A 134 0.18 9.96 18.87
CA VAL A 134 0.25 8.67 18.16
C VAL A 134 -1.10 8.27 17.56
N SER A 135 -2.21 8.56 18.24
CA SER A 135 -3.56 8.36 17.69
C SER A 135 -3.80 9.17 16.40
N ALA A 136 -3.31 10.42 16.34
CA ALA A 136 -3.39 11.25 15.14
C ALA A 136 -2.51 10.70 14.00
N ILE A 137 -1.28 10.24 14.31
CA ILE A 137 -0.37 9.60 13.35
C ILE A 137 -1.01 8.36 12.72
N ARG A 138 -1.66 7.51 13.53
CA ARG A 138 -2.38 6.32 13.08
C ARG A 138 -3.41 6.67 12.00
N THR A 139 -4.31 7.60 12.32
CA THR A 139 -5.38 8.03 11.43
C THR A 139 -4.83 8.58 10.12
N ALA A 140 -3.77 9.39 10.17
CA ALA A 140 -3.14 9.94 8.98
C ALA A 140 -2.50 8.85 8.10
N VAL A 141 -1.87 7.84 8.71
CA VAL A 141 -1.28 6.69 8.00
C VAL A 141 -2.36 5.85 7.33
N GLU A 142 -3.43 5.52 8.04
CA GLU A 142 -4.53 4.74 7.46
C GLU A 142 -5.21 5.46 6.29
N GLU A 143 -5.44 6.76 6.43
CA GLU A 143 -6.02 7.59 5.37
C GLU A 143 -5.12 7.57 4.14
N HIS A 144 -3.82 7.77 4.35
CA HIS A 144 -2.83 7.75 3.28
C HIS A 144 -2.81 6.41 2.53
N ILE A 145 -2.76 5.28 3.24
CA ILE A 145 -2.72 3.95 2.62
C ILE A 145 -4.05 3.59 1.98
N ALA A 146 -5.19 4.02 2.53
CA ALA A 146 -6.47 3.84 1.87
C ALA A 146 -6.53 4.59 0.53
N GLU A 147 -6.01 5.81 0.44
CA GLU A 147 -5.93 6.56 -0.82
C GLU A 147 -4.99 5.91 -1.84
N VAL A 148 -3.83 5.41 -1.39
CA VAL A 148 -2.88 4.65 -2.24
C VAL A 148 -3.55 3.38 -2.78
N SER A 149 -4.20 2.59 -1.92
CA SER A 149 -4.89 1.37 -2.33
C SER A 149 -6.04 1.65 -3.29
N VAL A 150 -6.80 2.73 -3.09
CA VAL A 150 -7.84 3.15 -4.04
C VAL A 150 -7.22 3.48 -5.40
N ALA A 151 -6.13 4.24 -5.43
CA ALA A 151 -5.46 4.60 -6.68
C ALA A 151 -4.93 3.35 -7.41
N VAL A 152 -4.27 2.46 -6.67
CA VAL A 152 -3.79 1.18 -7.21
C VAL A 152 -4.97 0.35 -7.71
N ILE A 153 -6.10 0.22 -7.02
CA ILE A 153 -7.24 -0.60 -7.49
C ILE A 153 -7.98 0.09 -8.66
N ARG A 154 -7.95 1.42 -8.74
CA ARG A 154 -8.66 2.21 -9.74
C ARG A 154 -7.87 2.56 -10.99
N GLU A 155 -6.59 2.20 -11.06
CA GLU A 155 -5.73 2.55 -12.19
C GLU A 155 -5.61 4.05 -12.37
N THR A 156 -5.64 4.76 -11.25
CA THR A 156 -5.43 6.21 -11.24
C THR A 156 -4.06 6.52 -10.69
N GLU A 157 -3.59 7.72 -10.97
CA GLU A 157 -2.38 8.24 -10.34
C GLU A 157 -2.51 8.19 -8.81
N VAL A 158 -1.41 7.84 -8.14
CA VAL A 158 -1.34 7.86 -6.68
C VAL A 158 -1.38 9.33 -6.24
N PRO A 159 -2.36 9.75 -5.43
CA PRO A 159 -2.47 11.15 -5.05
C PRO A 159 -1.25 11.63 -4.26
N ALA A 160 -1.03 12.94 -4.29
CA ALA A 160 -0.05 13.59 -3.42
C ALA A 160 -0.30 13.23 -1.95
N ARG A 161 0.76 13.22 -1.13
CA ARG A 161 0.64 12.92 0.30
C ARG A 161 -0.38 13.88 0.93
N PRO A 162 -1.38 13.38 1.70
CA PRO A 162 -2.24 14.24 2.48
C PRO A 162 -1.41 15.15 3.39
N ASP A 163 -1.82 16.41 3.53
CA ASP A 163 -1.10 17.34 4.42
C ASP A 163 -1.06 16.84 5.86
N ARG A 164 -2.13 16.15 6.31
CA ARG A 164 -2.17 15.45 7.60
C ARG A 164 -1.09 14.39 7.76
N PHE A 165 -0.79 13.63 6.71
CA PHE A 165 0.29 12.65 6.74
C PHE A 165 1.65 13.35 6.88
N ARG A 166 1.85 14.47 6.18
CA ARG A 166 3.06 15.29 6.33
C ARG A 166 3.18 15.87 7.75
N GLN A 167 2.09 16.37 8.31
CA GLN A 167 2.02 16.87 9.69
C GLN A 167 2.32 15.76 10.69
N ALA A 168 1.81 14.55 10.49
CA ALA A 168 2.13 13.38 11.32
C ALA A 168 3.62 13.05 11.31
N CYS A 169 4.30 13.10 10.15
CA CYS A 169 5.76 12.94 10.09
C CYS A 169 6.50 14.02 10.90
N VAL A 170 6.07 15.28 10.78
CA VAL A 170 6.68 16.40 11.50
C VAL A 170 6.45 16.28 13.00
N ALA A 171 5.23 15.93 13.42
CA ALA A 171 4.88 15.70 14.81
C ALA A 171 5.76 14.59 15.42
N LEU A 172 5.89 13.46 14.73
CA LEU A 172 6.74 12.35 15.17
C LEU A 172 8.20 12.76 15.38
N ASN A 173 8.81 13.50 14.43
CA ASN A 173 10.18 13.97 14.58
C ASN A 173 10.33 14.90 15.79
N LYS A 174 9.39 15.84 15.96
CA LYS A 174 9.36 16.74 17.12
C LYS A 174 9.20 15.97 18.44
N HIS A 175 8.42 14.88 18.46
CA HIS A 175 8.30 14.04 19.65
C HIS A 175 9.61 13.35 20.03
N TYR A 176 10.39 12.89 19.05
CA TYR A 176 11.73 12.36 19.32
C TYR A 176 12.71 13.44 19.79
N GLU A 177 12.64 14.66 19.24
CA GLU A 177 13.42 15.80 19.74
C GLU A 177 13.10 16.08 21.21
N LEU A 178 11.80 16.19 21.55
CA LEU A 178 11.34 16.42 22.92
C LEU A 178 11.70 15.25 23.86
N LEU A 179 11.59 14.01 23.38
CA LEU A 179 11.98 12.84 24.17
C LEU A 179 13.48 12.86 24.50
N ASN A 180 14.33 13.24 23.54
CA ASN A 180 15.77 13.40 23.76
C ASN A 180 16.08 14.53 24.76
N GLU A 181 15.35 15.64 24.71
CA GLU A 181 15.45 16.73 25.69
C GLU A 181 15.05 16.26 27.09
N ILE A 182 13.93 15.55 27.21
CA ILE A 182 13.46 15.02 28.50
C ILE A 182 14.47 14.05 29.11
N TYR A 183 15.03 13.14 28.31
CA TYR A 183 16.08 12.23 28.78
C TYR A 183 17.39 12.95 29.12
N ALA A 184 17.70 14.07 28.46
CA ALA A 184 18.88 14.87 28.75
C ALA A 184 18.73 15.70 30.05
N GLU A 185 17.50 16.10 30.39
CA GLU A 185 17.20 16.98 31.53
C GLU A 185 16.64 16.25 32.77
N ASP A 186 16.50 14.91 32.73
CA ASP A 186 15.93 14.07 33.80
C ASP A 186 14.51 14.54 34.23
N LEU A 187 13.74 15.05 33.27
CA LEU A 187 12.39 15.58 33.48
C LEU A 187 11.40 14.43 33.69
N HIS A 188 11.02 14.18 34.95
CA HIS A 188 10.09 13.09 35.32
C HIS A 188 8.59 13.35 34.99
N ASP A 189 8.22 14.51 34.44
CA ASP A 189 6.81 14.88 34.18
C ASP A 189 6.47 14.98 32.68
N TYR A 190 6.38 13.80 32.05
CA TYR A 190 6.11 13.63 30.62
C TYR A 190 4.72 14.14 30.19
N GLU A 191 3.72 14.00 31.06
CA GLU A 191 2.35 14.44 30.77
C GLU A 191 2.25 15.95 30.68
N GLU A 192 3.02 16.69 31.48
CA GLU A 192 3.07 18.15 31.41
C GLU A 192 3.83 18.65 30.17
N ALA A 193 4.90 17.95 29.77
CA ALA A 193 5.62 18.23 28.52
C ALA A 193 4.72 18.02 27.28
N GLU A 194 3.99 16.90 27.22
CA GLU A 194 3.01 16.66 26.15
C GLU A 194 1.90 17.71 26.14
N ARG A 195 1.36 18.10 27.30
CA ARG A 195 0.31 19.13 27.40
C ARG A 195 0.76 20.48 26.87
N LYS A 196 1.96 20.95 27.28
CA LYS A 196 2.53 22.22 26.83
C LYS A 196 2.78 22.19 25.31
N TRP A 197 3.22 21.05 24.79
CA TRP A 197 3.44 20.86 23.37
C TRP A 197 2.13 20.87 22.57
N LEU A 198 1.10 20.15 23.02
CA LEU A 198 -0.23 20.15 22.38
C LEU A 198 -0.86 21.54 22.36
N ALA A 199 -0.67 22.32 23.44
CA ALA A 199 -1.11 23.70 23.49
C ALA A 199 -0.35 24.60 22.49
N ALA A 200 0.93 24.30 22.22
CA ALA A 200 1.75 25.04 21.26
C ALA A 200 1.59 24.57 19.80
N ASN A 201 1.08 23.35 19.57
CA ASN A 201 0.91 22.74 18.24
C ASN A 201 -0.52 22.16 18.08
N PRO A 202 -1.58 22.98 18.19
CA PRO A 202 -2.97 22.52 18.16
C PRO A 202 -3.37 21.80 16.86
N GLU A 203 -2.68 22.09 15.75
CA GLU A 203 -2.86 21.45 14.45
C GLU A 203 -2.34 20.01 14.37
N ALA A 204 -1.49 19.59 15.32
CA ALA A 204 -0.93 18.24 15.34
C ALA A 204 -1.95 17.17 15.75
N VAL A 205 -3.05 17.58 16.39
CA VAL A 205 -4.12 16.70 16.87
C VAL A 205 -5.46 17.23 16.37
N GLU A 206 -5.74 17.07 15.08
CA GLU A 206 -7.15 16.96 14.70
C GLU A 206 -7.70 15.68 15.32
N PRO A 207 -8.78 15.74 16.11
CA PRO A 207 -9.26 14.57 16.82
C PRO A 207 -9.64 13.49 15.81
N ALA A 208 -9.23 12.23 16.08
CA ALA A 208 -9.52 11.07 15.24
C ALA A 208 -11.01 10.97 14.85
N SER A 209 -11.91 11.50 15.68
CA SER A 209 -13.35 11.60 15.42
C SER A 209 -13.73 12.40 14.16
N ALA A 210 -12.94 13.40 13.77
CA ALA A 210 -13.18 14.21 12.56
C ALA A 210 -12.74 13.49 11.26
N ALA A 211 -11.79 12.55 11.37
CA ALA A 211 -11.24 11.81 10.22
C ALA A 211 -11.96 10.47 9.96
N GLU A 212 -12.58 9.88 10.97
CA GLU A 212 -13.28 8.59 10.88
C GLU A 212 -14.36 8.54 9.78
N PRO A 213 -15.16 9.60 9.52
CA PRO A 213 -16.11 9.58 8.41
C PRO A 213 -15.45 9.48 7.02
N LYS A 214 -14.29 10.15 6.83
CA LYS A 214 -13.52 10.09 5.57
C LYS A 214 -12.93 8.69 5.39
N LEU A 215 -12.34 8.14 6.44
CA LEU A 215 -11.81 6.76 6.48
C LEU A 215 -12.91 5.73 6.19
N ALA A 216 -14.06 5.83 6.84
CA ALA A 216 -15.21 4.95 6.59
C ALA A 216 -15.73 5.05 5.15
N GLY A 217 -15.68 6.23 4.54
CA GLY A 217 -15.99 6.44 3.13
C GLY A 217 -15.00 5.76 2.18
N LEU A 218 -13.69 5.87 2.47
CA LEU A 218 -12.64 5.22 1.70
C LEU A 218 -12.69 3.69 1.83
N ARG A 219 -12.85 3.16 3.05
CA ARG A 219 -13.02 1.72 3.31
C ARG A 219 -14.19 1.13 2.49
N ARG A 220 -15.34 1.80 2.45
CA ARG A 220 -16.50 1.40 1.63
C ARG A 220 -16.23 1.41 0.12
N LYS A 221 -15.52 2.42 -0.39
CA LYS A 221 -15.17 2.52 -1.82
C LYS A 221 -14.27 1.37 -2.28
N ILE A 222 -13.41 0.87 -1.40
CA ILE A 222 -12.53 -0.27 -1.66
C ILE A 222 -13.34 -1.56 -1.66
N ALA A 223 -14.13 -1.82 -0.61
CA ALA A 223 -14.94 -3.03 -0.48
C ALA A 223 -15.87 -3.26 -1.69
N LYS A 224 -16.54 -2.20 -2.17
CA LYS A 224 -17.47 -2.27 -3.32
C LYS A 224 -16.82 -2.71 -4.65
N LYS A 225 -15.50 -2.49 -4.81
CA LYS A 225 -14.80 -2.81 -6.06
C LYS A 225 -14.09 -4.16 -6.02
N VAL A 226 -13.72 -4.63 -4.83
CA VAL A 226 -13.10 -5.95 -4.62
C VAL A 226 -14.16 -7.05 -4.53
N SER A 227 -15.34 -6.76 -3.95
CA SER A 227 -16.48 -7.69 -3.91
C SER A 227 -17.75 -6.95 -4.35
N PRO A 228 -18.04 -6.90 -5.67
CA PRO A 228 -19.25 -6.25 -6.16
C PRO A 228 -20.56 -6.97 -5.79
N ASP A 229 -20.51 -8.23 -5.34
CA ASP A 229 -21.69 -9.10 -5.12
C ASP A 229 -21.77 -9.70 -3.70
N LYS A 230 -21.73 -8.86 -2.66
CA LYS A 230 -22.24 -9.21 -1.32
C LYS A 230 -23.06 -8.07 -0.74
#